data_AF-A0A1P9X158-F1
#
_entry.id   AF-A0A1P9X158-F1
#
_cell.length_a   1.000
_cell.length_b   1.000
_cell.length_c   1.000
_cell.angle_alpha   90.00
_cell.angle_beta   90.00
_cell.angle_gamma   90.00
#
_symmetry.space_group_name_H-M   'P 1'
#
loop_
_entity.id
_entity.type
_entity.pdbx_description
1 polymer ?
#
loop_
_entity_poly.entity_id
_entity_poly.type
_entity_poly.pdbx_seq_one_letter_code
_entity_poly.pdbx_strand_id
1 'polypeptide(L)'
;MKVELFDGVLKFNYWLLLINTIVLIWYLVGWYNQYRRTGSYIDYWRFNMFLVFFIPVLVMYPFSSANLNVFAVLGYDNLYTIEKYSDKAYIVTMIGFTGVYIGKYAYDVYRPVMAVEAIIKPFAISLGRLFIAVTKSTSVIRIFSTFYVMVLCGFVYFAATSGLIKNPREFFKLNTQFAPIYTLILSTFEFVFLAISTRALQYGKTVDKVLLLSFVFFGFFLGVRAPLILQGLSFGVLYVLYRNKGYFPFIKVIFIIVVTLVIVMVLAFIRNTSKIDNIDPNLAIISFIPEIFYGNTFSDLRDFSWVLGNWDGELYWGLSYFAAFMSFIPSSIYPIREAYGIGRITVKAAGLDTVTHPGLRMGIFGEMYINFGIIGVIIFGFLWGYVLRRLSVLTKKYASNGDVIKASSVILYSSFVSYLTVSAGFWNFYISTFLLIVLFISSRIQFNK
;
A
#
# COMPACT_ATOMS: atom_id res chain seq x y z
N MET A 1 -18.81 22.14 15.66
CA MET A 1 -17.95 22.42 16.84
C MET A 1 -17.18 21.14 17.14
N LYS A 2 -15.85 21.21 17.18
CA LYS A 2 -15.02 20.04 17.52
C LYS A 2 -14.84 19.97 19.03
N VAL A 3 -14.83 18.75 19.55
CA VAL A 3 -14.51 18.44 20.93
C VAL A 3 -13.03 18.08 20.98
N GLU A 4 -12.34 18.64 21.99
CA GLU A 4 -10.96 18.34 22.31
C GLU A 4 -10.92 17.49 23.59
N LEU A 5 -10.14 16.41 23.59
CA LEU A 5 -9.93 15.55 24.75
C LEU A 5 -8.44 15.33 25.00
N PHE A 6 -8.10 15.15 26.28
CA PHE A 6 -6.73 14.89 26.77
C PHE A 6 -5.73 15.93 26.23
N ASP A 7 -5.97 17.22 26.49
CA ASP A 7 -5.09 18.33 26.09
C ASP A 7 -4.70 18.32 24.60
N GLY A 8 -5.65 18.01 23.73
CA GLY A 8 -5.43 18.07 22.28
C GLY A 8 -4.86 16.81 21.65
N VAL A 9 -4.70 15.72 22.42
CA VAL A 9 -4.35 14.39 21.90
C VAL A 9 -5.43 13.89 20.94
N LEU A 10 -6.70 14.15 21.23
CA LEU A 10 -7.82 13.84 20.35
C LEU A 10 -8.61 15.10 20.04
N LYS A 11 -8.98 15.27 18.77
CA LYS A 11 -9.82 16.39 18.32
C LYS A 11 -10.73 15.95 17.18
N PHE A 12 -12.05 16.03 17.38
CA PHE A 12 -13.03 15.48 16.45
C PHE A 12 -14.40 16.13 16.58
N ASN A 13 -15.26 15.93 15.59
CA ASN A 13 -16.67 16.30 15.66
C ASN A 13 -17.48 15.19 16.34
N TYR A 14 -18.26 15.55 17.36
CA TYR A 14 -19.02 14.59 18.17
C TYR A 14 -19.95 13.70 17.34
N TRP A 15 -20.69 14.29 16.39
CA TRP A 15 -21.65 13.55 15.56
C TRP A 15 -20.96 12.60 14.60
N LEU A 16 -19.85 13.04 14.00
CA LEU A 16 -19.05 12.19 13.11
C LEU A 16 -18.35 11.08 13.89
N LEU A 17 -17.90 11.32 15.12
CA LEU A 17 -17.35 10.27 15.98
C LEU A 17 -18.42 9.24 16.34
N LEU A 18 -19.66 9.65 16.61
CA LEU A 18 -20.75 8.71 16.86
C LEU A 18 -21.01 7.81 15.65
N ILE A 19 -21.10 8.39 14.44
CA ILE A 19 -21.23 7.64 13.18
C ILE A 19 -20.03 6.70 12.99
N ASN A 20 -18.82 7.21 13.21
CA ASN A 20 -17.58 6.43 13.13
C ASN A 20 -17.63 5.21 14.04
N THR A 21 -18.03 5.40 15.30
CA THR A 21 -18.16 4.35 16.32
C THR A 21 -19.18 3.29 15.89
N ILE A 22 -20.32 3.70 15.36
CA ILE A 22 -21.34 2.78 14.82
C ILE A 22 -20.76 1.94 13.68
N VAL A 23 -20.04 2.56 12.74
CA VAL A 23 -19.40 1.85 11.61
C VAL A 23 -18.31 0.91 12.11
N LEU A 24 -17.53 1.31 13.11
CA LEU A 24 -16.52 0.49 13.78
C LEU A 24 -17.12 -0.78 14.36
N ILE A 25 -18.19 -0.64 15.14
CA ILE A 25 -18.93 -1.76 15.74
C ILE A 25 -19.53 -2.64 14.65
N TRP A 26 -20.19 -2.03 13.65
CA TRP A 26 -20.77 -2.77 12.53
C TRP A 26 -19.72 -3.59 11.76
N TYR A 27 -18.53 -3.04 11.54
CA TYR A 27 -17.42 -3.76 10.91
C TYR A 27 -16.98 -4.96 11.74
N LEU A 28 -16.80 -4.79 13.06
CA LEU A 28 -16.38 -5.86 13.98
C LEU A 28 -17.44 -6.96 14.11
N VAL A 29 -18.72 -6.59 14.25
CA VAL A 29 -19.84 -7.53 14.30
C VAL A 29 -19.99 -8.27 12.97
N GLY A 30 -19.89 -7.55 11.85
CA GLY A 30 -19.90 -8.16 10.52
C GLY A 30 -18.75 -9.15 10.32
N TRP A 31 -17.56 -8.79 10.82
CA TRP A 31 -16.40 -9.68 10.83
C TRP A 31 -16.69 -10.96 11.63
N TYR A 32 -17.12 -10.82 12.88
CA TYR A 32 -17.43 -11.91 13.79
C TYR A 32 -18.53 -12.85 13.25
N ASN A 33 -19.62 -12.28 12.72
CA ASN A 33 -20.75 -13.06 12.19
C ASN A 33 -20.35 -13.94 11.01
N GLN A 34 -19.57 -13.44 10.06
CA GLN A 34 -19.09 -14.26 8.94
C GLN A 34 -18.04 -15.27 9.39
N TYR A 35 -17.20 -14.94 10.37
CA TYR A 35 -16.29 -15.92 10.97
C TYR A 35 -17.08 -17.10 11.52
N ARG A 36 -18.14 -16.84 12.32
CA ARG A 36 -19.05 -17.88 12.84
C ARG A 36 -19.73 -18.68 11.72
N ARG A 37 -20.09 -18.05 10.61
CA ARG A 37 -20.75 -18.71 9.47
C ARG A 37 -19.80 -19.54 8.59
N THR A 38 -18.57 -19.07 8.38
CA THR A 38 -17.66 -19.63 7.36
C THR A 38 -16.47 -20.38 7.94
N GLY A 39 -16.21 -20.26 9.25
CA GLY A 39 -15.02 -20.75 9.92
C GLY A 39 -13.72 -20.04 9.50
N SER A 40 -13.76 -19.14 8.51
CA SER A 40 -12.61 -18.38 8.02
C SER A 40 -12.48 -17.07 8.80
N TYR A 41 -11.35 -16.89 9.48
CA TYR A 41 -11.05 -15.66 10.23
C TYR A 41 -10.67 -14.49 9.31
N ILE A 42 -9.99 -14.80 8.21
CA ILE A 42 -9.46 -13.79 7.29
C ILE A 42 -9.76 -14.16 5.84
N ASP A 43 -10.12 -13.14 5.05
CA ASP A 43 -10.18 -13.18 3.61
C ASP A 43 -9.56 -11.89 3.06
N TYR A 44 -9.25 -11.87 1.76
CA TYR A 44 -8.60 -10.69 1.16
C TYR A 44 -9.47 -9.44 1.24
N TRP A 45 -10.80 -9.57 1.16
CA TRP A 45 -11.71 -8.44 1.26
C TRP A 45 -11.52 -7.72 2.60
N ARG A 46 -11.73 -8.44 3.70
CA ARG A 46 -11.65 -7.91 5.06
C ARG A 46 -10.26 -7.46 5.43
N PHE A 47 -9.25 -8.20 4.97
CA PHE A 47 -7.87 -7.82 5.21
C PHE A 47 -7.55 -6.45 4.57
N ASN A 48 -7.95 -6.24 3.32
CA ASN A 48 -7.76 -4.94 2.66
C ASN A 48 -8.63 -3.85 3.32
N MET A 49 -9.89 -4.12 3.66
CA MET A 49 -10.73 -3.16 4.38
C MET A 49 -10.12 -2.78 5.74
N PHE A 50 -9.47 -3.73 6.43
CA PHE A 50 -8.79 -3.47 7.69
C PHE A 50 -7.59 -2.52 7.51
N LEU A 51 -6.75 -2.80 6.50
CA LEU A 51 -5.56 -1.99 6.22
C LEU A 51 -5.88 -0.60 5.68
N VAL A 52 -6.94 -0.47 4.87
CA VAL A 52 -7.24 0.75 4.13
C VAL A 52 -8.21 1.66 4.88
N PHE A 53 -9.22 1.08 5.53
CA PHE A 53 -10.28 1.86 6.18
C PHE A 53 -10.26 1.74 7.69
N PHE A 54 -10.21 0.52 8.22
CA PHE A 54 -10.38 0.33 9.66
C PHE A 54 -9.34 1.10 10.46
N ILE A 55 -8.05 0.90 10.15
CA ILE A 55 -6.99 1.66 10.83
C ILE A 55 -6.96 3.11 10.32
N PRO A 56 -6.65 3.40 9.04
CA PRO A 56 -6.28 4.76 8.63
C PRO A 56 -7.44 5.75 8.59
N VAL A 57 -8.69 5.27 8.65
CA VAL A 57 -9.88 6.12 8.57
C VAL A 57 -10.69 6.04 9.85
N LEU A 58 -11.12 4.85 10.28
CA LEU A 58 -12.01 4.73 11.42
C LEU A 58 -11.30 5.02 12.74
N VAL A 59 -10.21 4.30 13.03
CA VAL A 59 -9.41 4.50 14.25
C VAL A 59 -8.71 5.86 14.24
N MET A 60 -8.22 6.31 13.08
CA MET A 60 -7.41 7.53 12.98
C MET A 60 -8.21 8.83 12.87
N TYR A 61 -9.53 8.79 12.66
CA TYR A 61 -10.36 10.00 12.59
C TYR A 61 -10.13 10.99 13.76
N PRO A 62 -10.20 10.58 15.04
CA PRO A 62 -10.00 11.50 16.17
C PRO A 62 -8.58 12.03 16.31
N PHE A 63 -7.60 11.40 15.67
CA PHE A 63 -6.21 11.82 15.66
C PHE A 63 -5.91 12.78 14.50
N SER A 64 -6.73 12.80 13.45
CA SER A 64 -6.45 13.52 12.20
C SER A 64 -6.39 15.05 12.34
N SER A 65 -7.09 15.63 13.33
CA SER A 65 -7.05 17.06 13.64
C SER A 65 -6.52 17.39 15.04
N ALA A 66 -5.89 16.43 15.70
CA ALA A 66 -5.29 16.61 17.01
C ALA A 66 -4.15 17.63 16.98
N ASN A 67 -3.93 18.33 18.08
CA ASN A 67 -2.91 19.38 18.20
C ASN A 67 -1.49 18.81 18.05
N LEU A 68 -1.29 17.54 18.44
CA LEU A 68 -0.02 16.84 18.29
C LEU A 68 0.41 16.61 16.83
N ASN A 69 -0.47 16.84 15.84
CA ASN A 69 -0.05 16.84 14.44
C ASN A 69 0.94 17.97 14.11
N VAL A 70 1.08 19.00 14.95
CA VAL A 70 2.08 20.08 14.79
C VAL A 70 3.50 19.56 14.59
N PHE A 71 3.83 18.36 15.08
CA PHE A 71 5.14 17.74 14.88
C PHE A 71 5.37 17.26 13.45
N ALA A 72 4.30 17.01 12.69
CA ALA A 72 4.36 16.50 11.33
C ALA A 72 3.92 17.54 10.28
N VAL A 73 3.23 18.61 10.70
CA VAL A 73 2.77 19.69 9.83
C VAL A 73 3.62 20.92 10.08
N LEU A 74 4.06 21.60 9.03
CA LEU A 74 5.03 22.71 9.11
C LEU A 74 4.37 23.98 9.70
N GLY A 75 4.06 23.99 11.00
CA GLY A 75 3.52 25.14 11.73
C GLY A 75 2.01 25.08 12.04
N TYR A 76 1.57 25.97 12.93
CA TYR A 76 0.20 26.03 13.44
C TYR A 76 -0.83 26.47 12.38
N ASP A 77 -0.47 27.29 11.40
CA ASP A 77 -1.39 27.72 10.34
C ASP A 77 -1.89 26.54 9.49
N ASN A 78 -0.99 25.61 9.19
CA ASN A 78 -1.32 24.37 8.50
C ASN A 78 -2.20 23.47 9.38
N LEU A 79 -1.95 23.43 10.69
CA LEU A 79 -2.78 22.69 11.64
C LEU A 79 -4.22 23.23 11.67
N TYR A 80 -4.41 24.56 11.73
CA TYR A 80 -5.75 25.16 11.70
C TYR A 80 -6.49 24.88 10.39
N THR A 81 -5.77 24.90 9.27
CA THR A 81 -6.31 24.51 7.96
C THR A 81 -6.78 23.05 7.98
N ILE A 82 -5.94 22.13 8.46
CA ILE A 82 -6.29 20.70 8.59
C ILE A 82 -7.48 20.49 9.52
N GLU A 83 -7.53 21.20 10.63
CA GLU A 83 -8.64 21.13 11.57
C GLU A 83 -9.95 21.52 10.90
N LYS A 84 -9.96 22.59 10.09
CA LYS A 84 -11.15 23.06 9.38
C LYS A 84 -11.68 22.05 8.35
N TYR A 85 -10.79 21.32 7.66
CA TYR A 85 -11.16 20.47 6.53
C TYR A 85 -11.20 18.96 6.81
N SER A 86 -10.80 18.52 7.99
CA SER A 86 -10.77 17.08 8.34
C SER A 86 -12.12 16.41 8.44
N ASP A 87 -13.16 17.12 8.85
CA ASP A 87 -14.53 16.58 8.80
C ASP A 87 -14.97 16.35 7.36
N LYS A 88 -14.62 17.27 6.44
CA LYS A 88 -14.90 17.14 5.00
C LYS A 88 -14.14 15.96 4.39
N ALA A 89 -12.83 15.85 4.69
CA ALA A 89 -12.00 14.73 4.25
C ALA A 89 -12.60 13.38 4.69
N TYR A 90 -12.98 13.28 5.98
CA TYR A 90 -13.61 12.10 6.54
C TYR A 90 -14.94 11.76 5.85
N ILE A 91 -15.83 12.73 5.65
CA ILE A 91 -17.12 12.51 4.97
C ILE A 91 -16.91 11.99 3.54
N VAL A 92 -15.99 12.60 2.78
CA VAL A 92 -15.66 12.15 1.42
C VAL A 92 -15.18 10.70 1.43
N THR A 93 -14.27 10.34 2.34
CA THR A 93 -13.79 8.97 2.49
C THR A 93 -14.91 7.99 2.88
N MET A 94 -15.85 8.41 3.73
CA MET A 94 -17.00 7.60 4.13
C MET A 94 -18.02 7.40 3.00
N ILE A 95 -18.19 8.38 2.10
CA ILE A 95 -18.99 8.20 0.87
C ILE A 95 -18.29 7.19 -0.08
N GLY A 96 -16.97 7.26 -0.19
CA GLY A 96 -16.20 6.23 -0.90
C GLY A 96 -16.41 4.84 -0.30
N PHE A 97 -16.38 4.73 1.03
CA PHE A 97 -16.63 3.50 1.77
C PHE A 97 -18.01 2.90 1.46
N THR A 98 -19.07 3.71 1.38
CA THR A 98 -20.40 3.19 0.99
C THR A 98 -20.38 2.65 -0.44
N GLY A 99 -19.75 3.38 -1.38
CA GLY A 99 -19.52 2.89 -2.76
C GLY A 99 -18.83 1.53 -2.80
N VAL A 100 -17.80 1.32 -1.97
CA VAL A 100 -17.09 0.04 -1.83
C VAL A 100 -18.02 -1.09 -1.41
N TYR A 101 -18.91 -0.87 -0.45
CA TYR A 101 -19.87 -1.89 -0.04
C TYR A 101 -20.96 -2.16 -1.08
N ILE A 102 -21.39 -1.13 -1.83
CA ILE A 102 -22.31 -1.31 -2.97
C ILE A 102 -21.63 -2.18 -4.04
N GLY A 103 -20.36 -1.91 -4.36
CA GLY A 103 -19.57 -2.72 -5.30
C GLY A 103 -19.42 -4.18 -4.86
N LYS A 104 -19.16 -4.40 -3.57
CA LYS A 104 -19.13 -5.74 -2.96
C LYS A 104 -20.48 -6.45 -3.12
N TYR A 105 -21.57 -5.77 -2.77
CA TYR A 105 -22.93 -6.32 -2.87
C TYR A 105 -23.29 -6.66 -4.31
N ALA A 106 -22.95 -5.79 -5.26
CA ALA A 106 -23.17 -6.03 -6.68
C ALA A 106 -22.45 -7.29 -7.18
N TYR A 107 -21.22 -7.54 -6.70
CA TYR A 107 -20.53 -8.79 -6.98
C TYR A 107 -21.20 -10.01 -6.34
N ASP A 108 -21.70 -9.90 -5.11
CA ASP A 108 -22.33 -11.03 -4.42
C ASP A 108 -23.69 -11.42 -5.03
N VAL A 109 -24.43 -10.47 -5.63
CA VAL A 109 -25.79 -10.69 -6.16
C VAL A 109 -25.85 -10.84 -7.69
N TYR A 110 -25.16 -9.98 -8.45
CA TYR A 110 -25.37 -9.84 -9.91
C TYR A 110 -24.20 -10.38 -10.75
N ARG A 111 -23.26 -11.15 -10.17
CA ARG A 111 -22.05 -11.56 -10.88
C ARG A 111 -22.38 -12.38 -12.15
N PRO A 112 -21.80 -12.04 -13.33
CA PRO A 112 -20.83 -10.95 -13.57
C PRO A 112 -21.48 -9.61 -13.97
N VAL A 113 -20.98 -8.49 -13.41
CA VAL A 113 -21.26 -7.15 -13.96
C VAL A 113 -20.38 -6.95 -15.19
N MET A 114 -20.99 -7.00 -16.38
CA MET A 114 -20.28 -7.06 -17.66
C MET A 114 -19.31 -5.90 -17.87
N ALA A 115 -19.69 -4.66 -17.53
CA ALA A 115 -18.85 -3.48 -17.69
C ALA A 115 -17.54 -3.58 -16.88
N VAL A 116 -17.63 -4.05 -15.63
CA VAL A 116 -16.45 -4.20 -14.76
C VAL A 116 -15.58 -5.36 -15.22
N GLU A 117 -16.18 -6.49 -15.60
CA GLU A 117 -15.40 -7.62 -16.15
C GLU A 117 -14.73 -7.26 -17.48
N ALA A 118 -15.31 -6.39 -18.32
CA ALA A 118 -14.69 -5.92 -19.55
C ALA A 118 -13.37 -5.17 -19.30
N ILE A 119 -13.26 -4.44 -18.19
CA ILE A 119 -12.02 -3.75 -17.78
C ILE A 119 -10.97 -4.75 -17.28
N ILE A 120 -11.39 -5.75 -16.49
CA ILE A 120 -10.45 -6.67 -15.81
C ILE A 120 -9.98 -7.81 -16.73
N LYS A 121 -10.87 -8.31 -17.60
CA LYS A 121 -10.65 -9.51 -18.42
C LYS A 121 -9.39 -9.41 -19.29
N PRO A 122 -9.06 -8.29 -19.96
CA PRO A 122 -7.82 -8.16 -20.72
C PRO A 122 -6.58 -8.45 -19.86
N PHE A 123 -6.48 -7.85 -18.67
CA PHE A 123 -5.35 -8.07 -17.74
C PHE A 123 -5.33 -9.49 -17.17
N ALA A 124 -6.50 -10.05 -16.86
CA ALA A 124 -6.59 -11.43 -16.39
C ALA A 124 -6.10 -12.44 -17.45
N ILE A 125 -6.41 -12.19 -18.73
CA ILE A 125 -5.98 -13.02 -19.85
C ILE A 125 -4.50 -12.81 -20.17
N SER A 126 -4.01 -11.56 -20.17
CA SER A 126 -2.62 -11.27 -20.50
C SER A 126 -1.68 -11.48 -19.30
N LEU A 127 -1.68 -10.55 -18.34
CA LEU A 127 -0.81 -10.56 -17.16
C LEU A 127 -0.98 -11.83 -16.33
N GLY A 128 -2.21 -12.30 -16.16
CA GLY A 128 -2.49 -13.54 -15.42
C GLY A 128 -1.80 -14.75 -16.05
N ARG A 129 -1.85 -14.91 -17.38
CA ARG A 129 -1.18 -16.01 -18.08
C ARG A 129 0.35 -15.88 -18.04
N LEU A 130 0.87 -14.67 -18.27
CA LEU A 130 2.31 -14.40 -18.20
C LEU A 130 2.86 -14.76 -16.83
N PHE A 131 2.21 -14.28 -15.75
CA PHE A 131 2.61 -14.58 -14.39
C PHE A 131 2.61 -16.07 -14.07
N ILE A 132 1.57 -16.80 -14.48
CA ILE A 132 1.48 -18.24 -14.24
C ILE A 132 2.63 -18.97 -14.95
N ALA A 133 2.90 -18.64 -16.22
CA ALA A 133 3.96 -19.27 -17.00
C ALA A 133 5.35 -19.00 -16.40
N VAL A 134 5.64 -17.74 -16.06
CA VAL A 134 6.89 -17.32 -15.44
C VAL A 134 7.07 -17.99 -14.07
N THR A 135 6.05 -17.94 -13.22
CA THR A 135 6.12 -18.49 -11.85
C THR A 135 6.28 -20.01 -11.84
N LYS A 136 5.74 -20.73 -12.84
CA LYS A 136 5.96 -22.17 -13.00
C LYS A 136 7.38 -22.51 -13.46
N SER A 137 8.03 -21.62 -14.23
CA SER A 137 9.40 -21.84 -14.69
C SER A 137 10.39 -21.76 -13.52
N THR A 138 10.92 -22.93 -13.11
CA THR A 138 11.81 -23.05 -11.96
C THR A 138 13.14 -22.36 -12.17
N SER A 139 13.75 -22.56 -13.34
CA SER A 139 15.06 -22.00 -13.67
C SER A 139 15.00 -20.47 -13.75
N VAL A 140 14.00 -19.92 -14.44
CA VAL A 140 13.86 -18.46 -14.60
C VAL A 140 13.67 -17.76 -13.26
N ILE A 141 12.72 -18.17 -12.44
CA ILE A 141 12.48 -17.49 -11.16
C ILE A 141 13.66 -17.64 -10.21
N ARG A 142 14.31 -18.82 -10.15
CA ARG A 142 15.46 -19.00 -9.26
C ARG A 142 16.65 -18.15 -9.70
N ILE A 143 17.01 -18.17 -10.99
CA ILE A 143 18.10 -17.35 -11.52
C ILE A 143 17.81 -15.88 -11.25
N PHE A 144 16.60 -15.42 -11.60
CA PHE A 144 16.22 -14.03 -11.42
C PHE A 144 16.19 -13.62 -9.93
N SER A 145 15.64 -14.46 -9.04
CA SER A 145 15.59 -14.17 -7.60
C SER A 145 16.98 -14.18 -6.98
N THR A 146 17.86 -15.10 -7.38
CA THR A 146 19.26 -15.12 -6.94
C THR A 146 19.98 -13.85 -7.38
N PHE A 147 19.83 -13.45 -8.64
CA PHE A 147 20.38 -12.20 -9.15
C PHE A 147 19.83 -10.99 -8.37
N TYR A 148 18.53 -10.97 -8.09
CA TYR A 148 17.91 -9.91 -7.32
C TYR A 148 18.44 -9.83 -5.88
N VAL A 149 18.62 -10.98 -5.22
CA VAL A 149 19.26 -11.04 -3.90
C VAL A 149 20.69 -10.51 -3.98
N MET A 150 21.47 -10.84 -5.01
CA MET A 150 22.82 -10.28 -5.19
C MET A 150 22.79 -8.75 -5.35
N VAL A 151 21.81 -8.21 -6.08
CA VAL A 151 21.61 -6.75 -6.20
C VAL A 151 21.30 -6.13 -4.83
N LEU A 152 20.44 -6.76 -4.03
CA LEU A 152 20.17 -6.30 -2.67
C LEU A 152 21.41 -6.41 -1.76
N CYS A 153 22.20 -7.48 -1.87
CA CYS A 153 23.48 -7.60 -1.16
C CYS A 153 24.44 -6.47 -1.54
N GLY A 154 24.57 -6.19 -2.84
CA GLY A 154 25.40 -5.09 -3.35
C GLY A 154 24.93 -3.74 -2.82
N PHE A 155 23.61 -3.52 -2.76
CA PHE A 155 23.02 -2.33 -2.15
C PHE A 155 23.42 -2.18 -0.68
N VAL A 156 23.34 -3.26 0.11
CA VAL A 156 23.78 -3.25 1.52
C VAL A 156 25.27 -2.99 1.64
N TYR A 157 26.08 -3.59 0.76
CA TYR A 157 27.51 -3.36 0.72
C TYR A 157 27.85 -1.89 0.44
N PHE A 158 27.25 -1.27 -0.58
CA PHE A 158 27.44 0.16 -0.86
C PHE A 158 27.02 1.05 0.31
N ALA A 159 25.86 0.76 0.93
CA ALA A 159 25.41 1.50 2.10
C ALA A 159 26.38 1.35 3.28
N ALA A 160 26.97 0.17 3.47
CA ALA A 160 27.98 -0.09 4.49
C ALA A 160 29.28 0.69 4.23
N THR A 161 29.81 0.63 3.00
CA THR A 161 31.05 1.33 2.63
C THR A 161 30.95 2.85 2.72
N SER A 162 29.75 3.40 2.50
CA SER A 162 29.49 4.83 2.63
C SER A 162 29.16 5.28 4.06
N GLY A 163 29.22 4.38 5.06
CA GLY A 163 28.84 4.69 6.45
C GLY A 163 27.35 4.94 6.66
N LEU A 164 26.51 4.72 5.65
CA LEU A 164 25.07 5.00 5.63
C LEU A 164 24.21 3.75 5.80
N ILE A 165 24.75 2.64 6.33
CA ILE A 165 24.01 1.39 6.55
C ILE A 165 22.77 1.56 7.44
N LYS A 166 22.79 2.56 8.33
CA LYS A 166 21.68 2.91 9.23
C LYS A 166 20.55 3.65 8.51
N ASN A 167 20.84 4.32 7.40
CA ASN A 167 19.84 4.97 6.56
C ASN A 167 20.14 4.81 5.06
N PRO A 168 19.99 3.59 4.49
CA PRO A 168 20.44 3.34 3.12
C PRO A 168 19.70 4.17 2.06
N ARG A 169 18.49 4.64 2.37
CA ARG A 169 17.75 5.58 1.52
C ARG A 169 18.43 6.95 1.40
N GLU A 170 19.12 7.40 2.44
CA GLU A 170 19.84 8.69 2.46
C GLU A 170 20.99 8.70 1.46
N PHE A 171 21.66 7.55 1.26
CA PHE A 171 22.69 7.42 0.22
C PHE A 171 22.17 7.81 -1.17
N PHE A 172 20.98 7.35 -1.56
CA PHE A 172 20.38 7.66 -2.87
C PHE A 172 19.78 9.07 -2.95
N LYS A 173 19.47 9.68 -1.78
CA LYS A 173 19.09 11.09 -1.73
C LYS A 173 20.30 12.00 -1.95
N LEU A 174 21.44 11.66 -1.34
CA LEU A 174 22.69 12.40 -1.49
C LEU A 174 23.32 12.18 -2.88
N ASN A 175 23.20 10.97 -3.43
CA ASN A 175 23.72 10.61 -4.75
C ASN A 175 22.56 10.44 -5.74
N THR A 176 21.98 11.56 -6.17
CA THR A 176 20.81 11.61 -7.06
C THR A 176 21.01 10.85 -8.39
N GLN A 177 22.26 10.67 -8.82
CA GLN A 177 22.64 9.87 -10.00
C GLN A 177 22.18 8.40 -9.90
N PHE A 178 22.14 7.83 -8.68
CA PHE A 178 21.73 6.43 -8.46
C PHE A 178 20.24 6.29 -8.09
N ALA A 179 19.50 7.40 -7.93
CA ALA A 179 18.08 7.37 -7.59
C ALA A 179 17.21 6.57 -8.58
N PRO A 180 17.48 6.56 -9.91
CA PRO A 180 16.75 5.71 -10.85
C PRO A 180 16.90 4.21 -10.57
N ILE A 181 18.11 3.76 -10.19
CA ILE A 181 18.38 2.35 -9.85
C ILE A 181 17.61 1.96 -8.60
N TYR A 182 17.63 2.80 -7.57
CA TYR A 182 16.86 2.55 -6.35
C TYR A 182 15.35 2.48 -6.62
N THR A 183 14.85 3.38 -7.47
CA THR A 183 13.44 3.38 -7.87
C THR A 183 13.08 2.09 -8.62
N LEU A 184 13.96 1.62 -9.51
CA LEU A 184 13.77 0.35 -10.22
C LEU A 184 13.73 -0.85 -9.27
N ILE A 185 14.62 -0.90 -8.27
CA ILE A 185 14.61 -1.93 -7.22
C ILE A 185 13.26 -1.90 -6.49
N LEU A 186 12.85 -0.74 -5.97
CA LEU A 186 11.56 -0.62 -5.26
C LEU A 186 10.36 -1.03 -6.13
N SER A 187 10.37 -0.66 -7.41
CA SER A 187 9.26 -0.94 -8.34
C SER A 187 9.13 -2.43 -8.71
N THR A 188 10.24 -3.17 -8.66
CA THR A 188 10.29 -4.61 -8.99
C THR A 188 10.16 -5.49 -7.75
N PHE A 189 10.40 -4.95 -6.55
CA PHE A 189 10.40 -5.67 -5.28
C PHE A 189 9.11 -6.44 -5.03
N GLU A 190 7.96 -5.80 -5.25
CA GLU A 190 6.64 -6.39 -5.01
C GLU A 190 6.39 -7.62 -5.89
N PHE A 191 6.75 -7.52 -7.17
CA PHE A 191 6.63 -8.61 -8.12
C PHE A 191 7.54 -9.78 -7.74
N VAL A 192 8.82 -9.53 -7.45
CA VAL A 192 9.77 -10.59 -7.08
C VAL A 192 9.31 -11.31 -5.83
N PHE A 193 8.90 -10.54 -4.80
CA PHE A 193 8.37 -11.08 -3.56
C PHE A 193 7.14 -11.96 -3.81
N LEU A 194 6.17 -11.49 -4.61
CA LEU A 194 4.98 -12.28 -4.93
C LEU A 194 5.34 -13.58 -5.67
N ALA A 195 6.23 -13.53 -6.67
CA ALA A 195 6.62 -14.70 -7.45
C ALA A 195 7.34 -15.75 -6.60
N ILE A 196 8.35 -15.36 -5.82
CA ILE A 196 9.13 -16.29 -5.01
C ILE A 196 8.34 -16.85 -3.83
N SER A 197 7.56 -16.02 -3.14
CA SER A 197 6.73 -16.45 -2.01
C SER A 197 5.65 -17.43 -2.45
N THR A 198 5.03 -17.20 -3.62
CA THR A 198 4.08 -18.12 -4.25
C THR A 198 4.71 -19.48 -4.55
N ARG A 199 5.91 -19.51 -5.11
CA ARG A 199 6.63 -20.77 -5.39
C ARG A 199 7.02 -21.51 -4.12
N ALA A 200 7.55 -20.80 -3.13
CA ALA A 200 7.89 -21.37 -1.84
C ALA A 200 6.68 -22.03 -1.18
N LEU A 201 5.48 -21.43 -1.34
CA LEU A 201 4.23 -21.97 -0.83
C LEU A 201 3.69 -23.16 -1.63
N GLN A 202 3.69 -23.07 -2.97
CA GLN A 202 3.19 -24.11 -3.88
C GLN A 202 4.06 -25.38 -3.84
N TYR A 203 5.37 -25.23 -4.02
CA TYR A 203 6.29 -26.35 -4.24
C TYR A 203 7.04 -26.76 -2.97
N GLY A 204 7.16 -25.88 -1.97
CA GLY A 204 7.79 -26.20 -0.69
C GLY A 204 9.29 -26.52 -0.74
N LYS A 205 9.97 -26.29 -1.87
CA LYS A 205 11.39 -26.62 -2.05
C LYS A 205 12.28 -25.72 -1.17
N THR A 206 13.31 -26.30 -0.58
CA THR A 206 14.24 -25.61 0.34
C THR A 206 14.91 -24.41 -0.33
N VAL A 207 15.33 -24.53 -1.60
CA VAL A 207 15.95 -23.43 -2.35
C VAL A 207 15.02 -22.21 -2.44
N ASP A 208 13.74 -22.41 -2.75
CA ASP A 208 12.78 -21.31 -2.87
C ASP A 208 12.51 -20.66 -1.49
N LYS A 209 12.55 -21.42 -0.40
CA LYS A 209 12.45 -20.91 0.98
C LYS A 209 13.68 -20.11 1.40
N VAL A 210 14.88 -20.62 1.12
CA VAL A 210 16.15 -19.93 1.43
C VAL A 210 16.21 -18.61 0.67
N LEU A 211 15.92 -18.62 -0.63
CA LEU A 211 15.89 -17.39 -1.43
C LEU A 211 14.86 -16.39 -0.91
N LEU A 212 13.66 -16.83 -0.47
CA LEU A 212 12.66 -15.95 0.16
C LEU A 212 13.18 -15.35 1.47
N LEU A 213 13.82 -16.15 2.34
CA LEU A 213 14.40 -15.68 3.59
C LEU A 213 15.52 -14.67 3.35
N SER A 214 16.41 -14.94 2.40
CA SER A 214 17.47 -13.99 1.99
C SER A 214 16.87 -12.71 1.43
N PHE A 215 15.84 -12.80 0.58
CA PHE A 215 15.15 -11.64 0.03
C PHE A 215 14.52 -10.77 1.14
N VAL A 216 13.85 -11.39 2.11
CA VAL A 216 13.28 -10.68 3.27
C VAL A 216 14.38 -10.02 4.10
N PHE A 217 15.45 -10.75 4.41
CA PHE A 217 16.58 -10.25 5.20
C PHE A 217 17.22 -9.00 4.57
N PHE A 218 17.61 -9.08 3.29
CA PHE A 218 18.21 -7.93 2.62
C PHE A 218 17.19 -6.82 2.30
N GLY A 219 15.91 -7.17 2.12
CA GLY A 219 14.82 -6.21 1.92
C GLY A 219 14.64 -5.23 3.09
N PHE A 220 14.93 -5.63 4.33
CA PHE A 220 14.90 -4.72 5.50
C PHE A 220 15.88 -3.54 5.36
N PHE A 221 16.99 -3.74 4.64
CA PHE A 221 17.99 -2.70 4.43
C PHE A 221 17.61 -1.70 3.34
N LEU A 222 16.52 -1.88 2.57
CA LEU A 222 16.10 -0.90 1.56
C LEU A 222 15.66 0.45 2.16
N GLY A 223 15.47 0.53 3.48
CA GLY A 223 15.03 1.75 4.17
C GLY A 223 13.56 2.11 3.92
N VAL A 224 12.80 1.27 3.21
CA VAL A 224 11.35 1.39 2.99
C VAL A 224 10.65 0.17 3.58
N ARG A 225 9.89 0.40 4.66
CA ARG A 225 9.27 -0.68 5.46
C ARG A 225 7.95 -1.17 4.87
N ALA A 226 7.19 -0.26 4.27
CA ALA A 226 5.84 -0.53 3.79
C ALA A 226 5.80 -1.66 2.74
N PRO A 227 6.68 -1.72 1.71
CA PRO A 227 6.68 -2.82 0.75
C PRO A 227 6.90 -4.18 1.41
N LEU A 228 7.87 -4.30 2.33
CA LEU A 228 8.13 -5.59 2.98
C LEU A 228 6.95 -6.02 3.88
N ILE A 229 6.41 -5.10 4.68
CA ILE A 229 5.31 -5.40 5.62
C ILE A 229 4.02 -5.72 4.87
N LEU A 230 3.61 -4.88 3.91
CA LEU A 230 2.36 -5.07 3.17
C LEU A 230 2.38 -6.34 2.32
N GLN A 231 3.51 -6.63 1.66
CA GLN A 231 3.67 -7.84 0.87
C GLN A 231 3.78 -9.08 1.76
N GLY A 232 4.49 -8.99 2.90
CA GLY A 232 4.55 -10.04 3.91
C GLY A 232 3.19 -10.39 4.50
N LEU A 233 2.36 -9.40 4.83
CA LEU A 233 1.00 -9.62 5.30
C LEU A 233 0.11 -10.23 4.20
N SER A 234 0.23 -9.74 2.96
CA SER A 234 -0.50 -10.30 1.81
C SER A 234 -0.15 -11.76 1.55
N PHE A 235 1.13 -12.13 1.70
CA PHE A 235 1.58 -13.51 1.70
C PHE A 235 1.03 -14.31 2.88
N GLY A 236 0.97 -13.72 4.08
CA GLY A 236 0.36 -14.31 5.26
C GLY A 236 -1.11 -14.70 5.06
N VAL A 237 -1.89 -13.82 4.40
CA VAL A 237 -3.28 -14.12 4.01
C VAL A 237 -3.32 -15.31 3.05
N LEU A 238 -2.48 -15.30 2.01
CA LEU A 238 -2.41 -16.40 1.03
C LEU A 238 -2.04 -17.74 1.70
N TYR A 239 -1.05 -17.71 2.59
CA TYR A 239 -0.61 -18.86 3.38
C TYR A 239 -1.75 -19.43 4.22
N VAL A 240 -2.49 -18.58 4.93
CA VAL A 240 -3.62 -19.01 5.77
C VAL A 240 -4.76 -19.58 4.94
N LEU A 241 -5.06 -18.99 3.79
CA LEU A 241 -6.08 -19.51 2.88
C LEU A 241 -5.70 -20.88 2.31
N TYR A 242 -4.43 -21.07 1.94
CA TYR A 242 -3.95 -22.32 1.36
C TYR A 242 -3.73 -23.43 2.39
N ARG A 243 -2.98 -23.17 3.47
CA ARG A 243 -2.57 -24.20 4.45
C ARG A 243 -3.61 -24.44 5.53
N ASN A 244 -4.24 -23.37 6.02
CA ASN A 244 -5.12 -23.44 7.18
C ASN A 244 -6.61 -23.33 6.81
N LYS A 245 -6.95 -23.37 5.52
CA LYS A 245 -8.33 -23.21 5.00
C LYS A 245 -9.02 -21.94 5.53
N GLY A 246 -8.26 -20.89 5.82
CA GLY A 246 -8.76 -19.64 6.40
C GLY A 246 -8.74 -19.56 7.94
N TYR A 247 -8.27 -20.59 8.64
CA TYR A 247 -8.06 -20.54 10.10
C TYR A 247 -6.81 -19.72 10.45
N PHE A 248 -7.00 -18.71 11.30
CA PHE A 248 -5.96 -17.73 11.63
C PHE A 248 -5.58 -17.87 13.10
N PRO A 249 -4.36 -18.34 13.43
CA PRO A 249 -3.90 -18.38 14.81
C PRO A 249 -3.59 -16.95 15.28
N PHE A 250 -4.64 -16.24 15.73
CA PHE A 250 -4.62 -14.82 16.07
C PHE A 250 -3.43 -14.42 16.96
N ILE A 251 -3.15 -15.22 18.00
CA ILE A 251 -2.04 -14.99 18.94
C ILE A 251 -0.68 -15.04 18.23
N LYS A 252 -0.46 -16.01 17.33
CA LYS A 252 0.82 -16.14 16.61
C LYS A 252 1.05 -14.96 15.66
N VAL A 253 -0.01 -14.46 15.02
CA VAL A 253 0.12 -13.34 14.10
C VAL A 253 0.28 -12.02 14.85
N ILE A 254 -0.45 -11.80 15.95
CA ILE A 254 -0.18 -10.68 16.85
C ILE A 254 1.26 -10.71 17.31
N PHE A 255 1.76 -11.86 17.73
CA PHE A 255 3.16 -12.00 18.14
C PHE A 255 4.11 -11.62 17.01
N ILE A 256 3.90 -12.11 15.77
CA ILE A 256 4.72 -11.72 14.61
C ILE A 256 4.63 -10.22 14.31
N ILE A 257 3.45 -9.61 14.40
CA ILE A 257 3.26 -8.17 14.18
C ILE A 257 4.01 -7.38 15.25
N VAL A 258 3.84 -7.73 16.53
CA VAL A 258 4.52 -7.08 17.65
C VAL A 258 6.04 -7.23 17.51
N VAL A 259 6.55 -8.42 17.21
CA VAL A 259 7.99 -8.64 16.96
C VAL A 259 8.48 -7.82 15.78
N THR A 260 7.70 -7.76 14.68
CA THR A 260 8.07 -6.94 13.52
C THR A 260 8.08 -5.45 13.87
N LEU A 261 7.11 -4.96 14.65
CA LEU A 261 7.08 -3.59 15.15
C LEU A 261 8.27 -3.31 16.07
N VAL A 262 8.63 -4.23 16.96
CA VAL A 262 9.81 -4.10 17.83
C VAL A 262 11.11 -4.06 17.00
N ILE A 263 11.28 -4.94 16.01
CA ILE A 263 12.43 -4.89 15.09
C ILE A 263 12.46 -3.54 14.36
N VAL A 264 11.30 -3.08 13.89
CA VAL A 264 11.15 -1.78 13.23
C VAL A 264 11.48 -0.62 14.18
N MET A 265 11.12 -0.70 15.46
CA MET A 265 11.46 0.26 16.51
C MET A 265 12.96 0.30 16.73
N VAL A 266 13.60 -0.85 16.90
CA VAL A 266 15.07 -0.96 17.08
C VAL A 266 15.80 -0.37 15.87
N LEU A 267 15.36 -0.69 14.65
CA LEU A 267 15.94 -0.12 13.43
C LEU A 267 15.69 1.39 13.31
N ALA A 268 14.53 1.90 13.74
CA ALA A 268 14.25 3.34 13.79
C ALA A 268 15.16 4.05 14.79
N PHE A 269 15.34 3.45 15.97
CA PHE A 269 16.20 3.95 17.03
C PHE A 269 17.67 4.03 16.59
N ILE A 270 18.18 2.95 15.99
CA ILE A 270 19.55 2.89 15.45
C ILE A 270 19.77 3.98 14.38
N ARG A 271 18.74 4.29 13.59
CA ARG A 271 18.80 5.33 12.55
C ARG A 271 18.78 6.75 13.11
N ASN A 272 18.00 7.00 14.16
CA ASN A 272 17.87 8.33 14.74
C ASN A 272 19.06 8.68 15.63
N THR A 273 19.66 7.70 16.32
CA THR A 273 20.89 7.88 17.12
C THR A 273 22.11 8.30 16.29
N SER A 274 22.13 8.09 14.98
CA SER A 274 23.19 8.62 14.12
C SER A 274 23.03 10.10 13.72
N LYS A 275 21.91 10.75 14.08
CA LYS A 275 21.68 12.18 13.77
C LYS A 275 21.92 13.10 14.98
N ILE A 276 21.99 12.56 16.19
CA ILE A 276 22.12 13.32 17.44
C ILE A 276 22.94 12.44 18.40
N ASP A 277 24.10 12.95 18.85
CA ASP A 277 25.10 12.18 19.62
C ASP A 277 24.63 11.69 21.01
N ASN A 278 23.44 12.06 21.47
CA ASN A 278 22.88 11.64 22.77
C ASN A 278 21.35 11.52 22.71
N ILE A 279 20.83 10.44 22.12
CA ILE A 279 19.40 10.11 22.27
C ILE A 279 19.26 9.11 23.42
N ASP A 280 18.63 9.56 24.51
CA ASP A 280 18.18 8.70 25.61
C ASP A 280 17.24 7.61 25.04
N PRO A 281 17.55 6.31 25.23
CA PRO A 281 16.70 5.20 24.82
C PRO A 281 15.25 5.33 25.31
N ASN A 282 15.04 5.95 26.48
CA ASN A 282 13.71 6.18 27.03
C ASN A 282 12.92 7.19 26.19
N LEU A 283 13.56 8.27 25.73
CA LEU A 283 12.93 9.29 24.86
C LEU A 283 12.54 8.71 23.49
N ALA A 284 13.32 7.77 22.98
CA ALA A 284 13.02 7.09 21.71
C ALA A 284 11.81 6.15 21.81
N ILE A 285 11.63 5.47 22.95
CA ILE A 285 10.45 4.64 23.21
C ILE A 285 9.22 5.53 23.38
N ILE A 286 9.35 6.64 24.10
CA ILE A 286 8.25 7.59 24.33
C ILE A 286 7.82 8.29 23.02
N SER A 287 8.74 8.60 22.11
CA SER A 287 8.43 9.23 20.80
C SER A 287 7.82 8.29 19.75
N PHE A 288 7.81 6.98 19.99
CA PHE A 288 7.26 6.01 19.04
C PHE A 288 5.73 6.03 18.93
N ILE A 289 5.03 6.15 20.06
CA ILE A 289 3.56 6.21 20.07
C ILE A 289 3.08 7.45 19.28
N PRO A 290 3.63 8.65 19.52
CA PRO A 290 3.34 9.81 18.67
C PRO A 290 3.66 9.59 17.18
N GLU A 291 4.74 8.90 16.82
CA GLU A 291 5.09 8.62 15.42
C GLU A 291 4.08 7.68 14.71
N ILE A 292 3.43 6.77 15.45
CA ILE A 292 2.35 5.93 14.90
C ILE A 292 1.11 6.78 14.60
N PHE A 293 0.65 7.57 15.56
CA PHE A 293 -0.64 8.26 15.49
C PHE A 293 -0.56 9.64 14.80
N TYR A 294 0.53 10.38 14.98
CA TYR A 294 0.72 11.74 14.46
C TYR A 294 1.85 11.84 13.44
N GLY A 295 2.68 10.80 13.30
CA GLY A 295 3.70 10.72 12.27
C GLY A 295 3.11 10.43 10.88
N ASN A 296 3.97 10.04 9.95
CA ASN A 296 3.58 9.76 8.56
C ASN A 296 3.17 8.29 8.33
N THR A 297 2.81 7.57 9.40
CA THR A 297 2.40 6.16 9.29
C THR A 297 0.95 6.04 8.80
N PHE A 298 0.02 6.75 9.45
CA PHE A 298 -1.40 6.80 9.09
C PHE A 298 -1.87 8.25 8.93
N SER A 299 -1.22 8.97 8.01
CA SER A 299 -1.47 10.40 7.79
C SER A 299 -2.62 10.70 6.83
N ASP A 300 -3.27 9.69 6.26
CA ASP A 300 -4.15 9.81 5.09
C ASP A 300 -5.25 10.87 5.24
N LEU A 301 -5.97 10.87 6.37
CA LEU A 301 -7.03 11.86 6.62
C LEU A 301 -6.44 13.26 6.85
N ARG A 302 -5.35 13.36 7.62
CA ARG A 302 -4.69 14.64 7.92
C ARG A 302 -4.16 15.30 6.64
N ASP A 303 -3.42 14.54 5.86
CA ASP A 303 -2.81 14.96 4.61
C ASP A 303 -3.87 15.30 3.55
N PHE A 304 -4.96 14.53 3.47
CA PHE A 304 -6.09 14.88 2.61
C PHE A 304 -6.72 16.22 3.03
N SER A 305 -6.90 16.44 4.34
CA SER A 305 -7.43 17.70 4.88
C SER A 305 -6.53 18.89 4.55
N TRP A 306 -5.22 18.70 4.62
CA TRP A 306 -4.24 19.72 4.29
C TRP A 306 -4.35 20.12 2.82
N VAL A 307 -4.43 19.13 1.91
CA VAL A 307 -4.60 19.39 0.48
C VAL A 307 -5.94 20.09 0.22
N LEU A 308 -7.04 19.60 0.83
CA LEU A 308 -8.36 20.20 0.66
C LEU A 308 -8.43 21.66 1.11
N GLY A 309 -7.69 22.02 2.16
CA GLY A 309 -7.74 23.37 2.70
C GLY A 309 -7.03 24.41 1.86
N ASN A 310 -6.12 23.99 0.98
CA ASN A 310 -5.37 24.85 0.08
C ASN A 310 -5.71 24.62 -1.41
N TRP A 311 -6.63 23.69 -1.69
CA TRP A 311 -7.12 23.45 -3.05
C TRP A 311 -8.16 24.51 -3.41
N ASP A 312 -8.07 25.03 -4.63
CA ASP A 312 -8.96 26.06 -5.20
C ASP A 312 -10.39 25.56 -5.48
N GLY A 313 -10.59 24.25 -5.47
CA GLY A 313 -11.87 23.62 -5.77
C GLY A 313 -12.09 23.31 -7.25
N GLU A 314 -11.13 23.64 -8.11
CA GLU A 314 -11.20 23.32 -9.54
C GLU A 314 -10.84 21.85 -9.78
N LEU A 315 -11.75 21.13 -10.44
CA LEU A 315 -11.55 19.73 -10.74
C LEU A 315 -10.45 19.55 -11.80
N TYR A 316 -9.56 18.59 -11.55
CA TYR A 316 -8.52 18.22 -12.52
C TYR A 316 -9.01 17.35 -13.68
N TRP A 317 -10.29 16.94 -13.69
CA TRP A 317 -10.95 16.20 -14.78
C TRP A 317 -10.19 14.96 -15.30
N GLY A 318 -9.41 14.31 -14.45
CA GLY A 318 -8.65 13.12 -14.81
C GLY A 318 -7.24 13.39 -15.32
N LEU A 319 -6.77 14.64 -15.34
CA LEU A 319 -5.40 14.98 -15.78
C LEU A 319 -4.32 14.31 -14.93
N SER A 320 -4.58 14.10 -13.64
CA SER A 320 -3.67 13.34 -12.77
C SER A 320 -3.58 11.85 -13.15
N TYR A 321 -4.71 11.23 -13.49
CA TYR A 321 -4.76 9.88 -14.03
C TYR A 321 -4.04 9.79 -15.37
N PHE A 322 -4.27 10.76 -16.26
CA PHE A 322 -3.60 10.80 -17.55
C PHE A 322 -2.07 10.97 -17.40
N ALA A 323 -1.62 11.85 -16.49
CA ALA A 323 -0.21 11.97 -16.13
C ALA A 323 0.38 10.64 -15.60
N ALA A 324 -0.40 9.90 -14.82
CA ALA A 324 0.00 8.59 -14.31
C ALA A 324 0.03 7.49 -15.37
N PHE A 325 -0.93 7.46 -16.30
CA PHE A 325 -0.87 6.56 -17.46
C PHE A 325 0.36 6.84 -18.33
N MET A 326 0.78 8.10 -18.43
CA MET A 326 2.00 8.47 -19.14
C MET A 326 3.28 8.29 -18.30
N SER A 327 3.22 7.59 -17.16
CA SER A 327 4.35 7.52 -16.22
C SER A 327 5.62 6.85 -16.75
N PHE A 328 5.54 6.15 -17.88
CA PHE A 328 6.71 5.63 -18.59
C PHE A 328 7.55 6.72 -19.28
N ILE A 329 7.01 7.92 -19.54
CA ILE A 329 7.72 9.05 -20.16
C ILE A 329 8.26 10.00 -19.08
N PRO A 330 9.56 10.25 -18.94
CA PRO A 330 10.11 11.14 -17.90
C PRO A 330 9.41 12.50 -17.81
N SER A 331 9.19 13.00 -16.58
CA SER A 331 8.52 14.30 -16.37
C SER A 331 9.32 15.48 -16.93
N SER A 332 10.65 15.35 -17.07
CA SER A 332 11.53 16.38 -17.64
C SER A 332 11.25 16.71 -19.11
N ILE A 333 10.56 15.81 -19.84
CA ILE A 333 10.25 16.00 -21.26
C ILE A 333 8.74 16.03 -21.54
N TYR A 334 7.90 15.83 -20.52
CA TYR A 334 6.44 15.79 -20.68
C TYR A 334 5.75 16.73 -19.69
N PRO A 335 5.35 17.95 -20.13
CA PRO A 335 4.84 19.00 -19.25
C PRO A 335 3.62 18.59 -18.41
N ILE A 336 2.73 17.77 -18.97
CA ILE A 336 1.54 17.29 -18.25
C ILE A 336 1.93 16.45 -17.03
N ARG A 337 3.01 15.66 -17.10
CA ARG A 337 3.48 14.89 -15.96
C ARG A 337 4.09 15.76 -14.87
N GLU A 338 4.78 16.82 -15.27
CA GLU A 338 5.35 17.78 -14.34
C GLU A 338 4.26 18.59 -13.63
N ALA A 339 3.22 18.98 -14.36
CA ALA A 339 2.12 19.78 -13.83
C ALA A 339 1.14 18.96 -12.97
N TYR A 340 0.72 17.78 -13.46
CA TYR A 340 -0.44 17.04 -12.93
C TYR A 340 -0.09 15.70 -12.25
N GLY A 341 1.20 15.38 -12.06
CA GLY A 341 1.55 14.23 -11.21
C GLY A 341 0.99 14.41 -9.80
N ILE A 342 0.30 13.41 -9.25
CA ILE A 342 -0.42 13.54 -7.96
C ILE A 342 0.48 14.00 -6.80
N GLY A 343 1.74 13.55 -6.76
CA GLY A 343 2.73 14.03 -5.79
C GLY A 343 3.03 15.52 -5.92
N ARG A 344 3.05 16.06 -7.16
CA ARG A 344 3.24 17.49 -7.43
C ARG A 344 2.02 18.31 -7.07
N ILE A 345 0.82 17.81 -7.42
CA ILE A 345 -0.45 18.46 -7.07
C ILE A 345 -0.54 18.64 -5.55
N THR A 346 -0.33 17.56 -4.79
CA THR A 346 -0.43 17.60 -3.33
C THR A 346 0.63 18.49 -2.68
N VAL A 347 1.85 18.54 -3.23
CA VAL A 347 2.92 19.41 -2.74
C VAL A 347 2.63 20.88 -3.02
N LYS A 348 2.20 21.21 -4.24
CA LYS A 348 1.80 22.57 -4.61
C LYS A 348 0.63 23.06 -3.76
N ALA A 349 -0.38 22.23 -3.57
CA ALA A 349 -1.52 22.55 -2.71
C ALA A 349 -1.03 22.80 -1.27
N ALA A 350 -0.17 21.96 -0.71
CA ALA A 350 0.32 22.15 0.66
C ALA A 350 1.36 23.25 0.85
N GLY A 351 1.74 23.99 -0.20
CA GLY A 351 2.80 25.00 -0.14
C GLY A 351 4.19 24.42 0.19
N LEU A 352 4.39 23.13 -0.08
CA LEU A 352 5.65 22.43 0.19
C LEU A 352 6.61 22.57 -0.98
N ASP A 353 7.91 22.42 -0.73
CA ASP A 353 8.90 22.42 -1.80
C ASP A 353 8.78 21.16 -2.66
N THR A 354 8.51 21.40 -3.95
CA THR A 354 8.36 20.35 -4.96
C THR A 354 9.65 19.56 -5.19
N VAL A 355 10.83 20.13 -4.92
CA VAL A 355 12.11 19.44 -5.15
C VAL A 355 12.40 18.41 -4.06
N THR A 356 12.08 18.75 -2.80
CA THR A 356 12.45 17.93 -1.65
C THR A 356 11.33 17.03 -1.12
N HIS A 357 10.06 17.37 -1.36
CA HIS A 357 8.91 16.62 -0.84
C HIS A 357 8.28 15.67 -1.89
N PRO A 358 8.06 14.37 -1.58
CA PRO A 358 7.57 13.39 -2.55
C PRO A 358 6.06 13.43 -2.83
N GLY A 359 5.27 14.16 -2.04
CA GLY A 359 3.81 14.14 -2.08
C GLY A 359 3.17 13.89 -0.72
N LEU A 360 1.98 14.46 -0.49
CA LEU A 360 1.13 14.11 0.66
C LEU A 360 0.19 12.95 0.30
N ARG A 361 -0.19 12.12 1.28
CA ARG A 361 -1.08 10.97 1.03
C ARG A 361 -2.53 11.34 1.30
N MET A 362 -3.34 11.46 0.27
CA MET A 362 -4.76 11.83 0.44
C MET A 362 -5.69 10.63 0.69
N GLY A 363 -5.14 9.46 1.04
CA GLY A 363 -5.88 8.20 1.10
C GLY A 363 -6.43 7.74 -0.26
N ILE A 364 -7.31 6.73 -0.22
CA ILE A 364 -7.83 6.05 -1.43
C ILE A 364 -8.77 6.92 -2.28
N PHE A 365 -9.49 7.88 -1.69
CA PHE A 365 -10.51 8.67 -2.42
C PHE A 365 -10.09 10.10 -2.70
N GLY A 366 -8.97 10.57 -2.13
CA GLY A 366 -8.58 11.97 -2.27
C GLY A 366 -8.30 12.37 -3.71
N GLU A 367 -7.55 11.54 -4.45
CA GLU A 367 -7.28 11.77 -5.87
C GLU A 367 -8.58 11.75 -6.70
N MET A 368 -9.48 10.79 -6.44
CA MET A 368 -10.77 10.72 -7.14
C MET A 368 -11.61 11.98 -6.91
N TYR A 369 -11.61 12.48 -5.68
CA TYR A 369 -12.39 13.66 -5.30
C TYR A 369 -11.90 14.93 -6.00
N ILE A 370 -10.59 15.17 -6.05
CA ILE A 370 -10.06 16.37 -6.73
C ILE A 370 -10.15 16.29 -8.26
N ASN A 371 -10.32 15.10 -8.86
CA ASN A 371 -10.50 14.97 -10.30
C ASN A 371 -11.97 15.01 -10.73
N PHE A 372 -12.86 14.42 -9.94
CA PHE A 372 -14.23 14.09 -10.37
C PHE A 372 -15.30 14.36 -9.30
N GLY A 373 -14.92 14.98 -8.18
CA GLY A 373 -15.82 15.24 -7.06
C GLY A 373 -16.39 13.98 -6.42
N ILE A 374 -17.54 14.12 -5.77
CA ILE A 374 -18.24 13.02 -5.08
C ILE A 374 -18.67 11.91 -6.04
N ILE A 375 -19.04 12.26 -7.28
CA ILE A 375 -19.46 11.28 -8.28
C ILE A 375 -18.33 10.29 -8.58
N GLY A 376 -17.10 10.80 -8.79
CA GLY A 376 -15.94 9.92 -8.96
C GLY A 376 -15.67 9.04 -7.76
N VAL A 377 -15.75 9.60 -6.55
CA VAL A 377 -15.56 8.84 -5.30
C VAL A 377 -16.52 7.64 -5.22
N ILE A 378 -17.79 7.82 -5.59
CA ILE A 378 -18.78 6.74 -5.60
C ILE A 378 -18.47 5.71 -6.69
N ILE A 379 -18.19 6.14 -7.93
CA ILE A 379 -17.93 5.26 -9.08
C ILE A 379 -16.69 4.40 -8.85
N PHE A 380 -15.58 5.03 -8.45
CA PHE A 380 -14.33 4.31 -8.20
C PHE A 380 -14.39 3.48 -6.91
N GLY A 381 -15.13 3.94 -5.88
CA GLY A 381 -15.45 3.13 -4.71
C GLY A 381 -16.19 1.84 -5.10
N PHE A 382 -17.23 1.96 -5.93
CA PHE A 382 -17.94 0.80 -6.49
C PHE A 382 -17.01 -0.14 -7.26
N LEU A 383 -16.18 0.40 -8.16
CA LEU A 383 -15.24 -0.40 -8.96
C LEU A 383 -14.25 -1.16 -8.07
N TRP A 384 -13.62 -0.48 -7.11
CA TRP A 384 -12.67 -1.09 -6.18
C TRP A 384 -13.34 -2.15 -5.30
N GLY A 385 -14.56 -1.88 -4.83
CA GLY A 385 -15.35 -2.82 -4.05
C GLY A 385 -15.77 -4.07 -4.82
N TYR A 386 -16.13 -3.93 -6.10
CA TYR A 386 -16.41 -5.09 -6.94
C TYR A 386 -15.15 -5.93 -7.14
N VAL A 387 -14.01 -5.30 -7.48
CA VAL A 387 -12.75 -5.99 -7.78
C VAL A 387 -12.15 -6.67 -6.56
N LEU A 388 -12.14 -6.01 -5.41
CA LEU A 388 -11.59 -6.59 -4.19
C LEU A 388 -12.45 -7.78 -3.73
N ARG A 389 -13.78 -7.73 -3.91
CA ARG A 389 -14.65 -8.88 -3.60
C ARG A 389 -14.39 -10.03 -4.56
N ARG A 390 -14.22 -9.72 -5.84
CA ARG A 390 -13.81 -10.67 -6.88
C ARG A 390 -12.49 -11.36 -6.57
N LEU A 391 -11.49 -10.58 -6.17
CA LEU A 391 -10.19 -11.08 -5.75
C LEU A 391 -10.35 -12.03 -4.57
N SER A 392 -11.12 -11.66 -3.56
CA SER A 392 -11.35 -12.49 -2.38
C SER A 392 -12.01 -13.83 -2.69
N VAL A 393 -12.99 -13.87 -3.60
CA VAL A 393 -13.67 -15.13 -3.97
C VAL A 393 -12.78 -16.01 -4.83
N LEU A 394 -12.08 -15.44 -5.82
CA LEU A 394 -11.22 -16.21 -6.73
C LEU A 394 -9.96 -16.73 -6.04
N THR A 395 -9.30 -15.93 -5.22
CA THR A 395 -8.13 -16.37 -4.44
C THR A 395 -8.49 -17.50 -3.50
N LYS A 396 -9.61 -17.40 -2.77
CA LYS A 396 -10.10 -18.49 -1.92
C LYS A 396 -10.39 -19.75 -2.73
N LYS A 397 -11.07 -19.64 -3.87
CA LYS A 397 -11.37 -20.77 -4.76
C LYS A 397 -10.12 -21.47 -5.28
N TYR A 398 -9.11 -20.72 -5.74
CA TYR A 398 -7.90 -21.33 -6.29
C TYR A 398 -6.99 -21.89 -5.20
N ALA A 399 -6.86 -21.18 -4.08
CA ALA A 399 -6.10 -21.66 -2.93
C ALA A 399 -6.72 -22.94 -2.32
N SER A 400 -8.05 -23.03 -2.22
CA SER A 400 -8.73 -24.25 -1.73
C SER A 400 -8.54 -25.45 -2.67
N ASN A 401 -8.37 -25.19 -3.97
CA ASN A 401 -8.09 -26.22 -4.97
C ASN A 401 -6.58 -26.57 -5.07
N GLY A 402 -5.75 -25.94 -4.24
CA GLY A 402 -4.32 -26.18 -4.19
C GLY A 402 -3.48 -25.50 -5.28
N ASP A 403 -4.07 -24.58 -6.05
CA ASP A 403 -3.37 -23.80 -7.08
C ASP A 403 -3.08 -22.38 -6.56
N VAL A 404 -2.03 -22.28 -5.76
CA VAL A 404 -1.56 -21.02 -5.17
C VAL A 404 -1.05 -20.08 -6.25
N ILE A 405 -0.43 -20.60 -7.33
CA ILE A 405 0.07 -19.78 -8.44
C ILE A 405 -1.09 -19.05 -9.13
N LYS A 406 -2.21 -19.73 -9.36
CA LYS A 406 -3.41 -19.13 -9.93
C LYS A 406 -4.13 -18.21 -8.94
N ALA A 407 -4.06 -18.47 -7.64
CA ALA A 407 -4.52 -17.52 -6.63
C ALA A 407 -3.71 -16.22 -6.66
N SER A 408 -2.37 -16.31 -6.68
CA SER A 408 -1.47 -15.15 -6.75
C SER A 408 -1.60 -14.36 -8.04
N SER A 409 -1.89 -15.02 -9.17
CA SER A 409 -2.13 -14.31 -10.43
C SER A 409 -3.34 -13.36 -10.34
N VAL A 410 -4.36 -13.73 -9.56
CA VAL A 410 -5.52 -12.85 -9.28
C VAL A 410 -5.12 -11.61 -8.53
N ILE A 411 -4.22 -11.72 -7.55
CA ILE A 411 -3.70 -10.58 -6.80
C ILE A 411 -2.97 -9.63 -7.75
N LEU A 412 -2.09 -10.17 -8.59
CA LEU A 412 -1.31 -9.39 -9.54
C LEU A 412 -2.18 -8.63 -10.54
N TYR A 413 -3.07 -9.28 -11.29
CA TYR A 413 -3.81 -8.56 -12.33
C TYR A 413 -4.88 -7.63 -11.75
N SER A 414 -5.35 -7.88 -10.52
CA SER A 414 -6.32 -7.00 -9.87
C SER A 414 -5.67 -5.75 -9.27
N SER A 415 -4.34 -5.75 -9.07
CA SER A 415 -3.62 -4.56 -8.57
C SER A 415 -3.71 -3.37 -9.52
N PHE A 416 -3.95 -3.60 -10.82
CA PHE A 416 -4.24 -2.55 -11.79
C PHE A 416 -5.39 -1.63 -11.33
N VAL A 417 -6.47 -2.20 -10.80
CA VAL A 417 -7.59 -1.41 -10.29
C VAL A 417 -7.21 -0.68 -9.00
N SER A 418 -6.34 -1.27 -8.17
CA SER A 418 -5.79 -0.56 -7.01
C SER A 418 -4.97 0.67 -7.44
N TYR A 419 -4.27 0.64 -8.58
CA TYR A 419 -3.57 1.82 -9.12
C TYR A 419 -4.52 2.88 -9.67
N LEU A 420 -5.78 2.55 -10.00
CA LEU A 420 -6.81 3.56 -10.25
C LEU A 420 -7.26 4.27 -8.98
N THR A 421 -6.94 3.74 -7.80
CA THR A 421 -7.24 4.45 -6.55
C THR A 421 -6.15 5.41 -6.11
N VAL A 422 -4.89 5.07 -6.40
CA VAL A 422 -3.73 5.94 -6.19
C VAL A 422 -2.85 5.84 -7.41
N SER A 423 -2.91 6.85 -8.27
CA SER A 423 -2.32 6.82 -9.61
C SER A 423 -0.79 6.83 -9.60
N ALA A 424 -0.17 7.26 -8.49
CA ALA A 424 1.28 7.20 -8.30
C ALA A 424 1.87 5.78 -8.52
N GLY A 425 1.07 4.72 -8.35
CA GLY A 425 1.50 3.33 -8.54
C GLY A 425 1.60 2.87 -10.00
N PHE A 426 1.14 3.64 -10.99
CA PHE A 426 1.20 3.22 -12.41
C PHE A 426 2.62 2.95 -12.92
N TRP A 427 3.64 3.63 -12.37
CA TRP A 427 5.03 3.30 -12.67
C TRP A 427 5.37 1.84 -12.32
N ASN A 428 4.94 1.37 -11.15
CA ASN A 428 5.15 -0.02 -10.72
C ASN A 428 4.42 -1.01 -11.64
N PHE A 429 3.24 -0.63 -12.15
CA PHE A 429 2.49 -1.42 -13.12
C PHE A 429 3.26 -1.63 -14.42
N TYR A 430 3.82 -0.57 -15.01
CA TYR A 430 4.58 -0.66 -16.25
C TYR A 430 5.87 -1.47 -16.08
N ILE A 431 6.63 -1.20 -15.01
CA ILE A 431 7.86 -1.94 -14.72
C ILE A 431 7.59 -3.43 -14.46
N SER A 432 6.55 -3.75 -13.69
CA SER A 432 6.16 -5.15 -13.43
C SER A 432 5.70 -5.86 -14.71
N THR A 433 4.96 -5.16 -15.57
CA THR A 433 4.51 -5.70 -16.86
C THR A 433 5.68 -5.96 -17.80
N PHE A 434 6.60 -5.00 -17.92
CA PHE A 434 7.81 -5.15 -18.72
C PHE A 434 8.65 -6.33 -18.23
N LEU A 435 8.88 -6.41 -16.92
CA LEU A 435 9.64 -7.50 -16.32
C LEU A 435 8.98 -8.86 -16.57
N LEU A 436 7.65 -8.96 -16.45
CA LEU A 436 6.89 -10.17 -16.77
C LEU A 436 7.09 -10.63 -18.21
N ILE A 437 7.09 -9.70 -19.17
CA ILE A 437 7.31 -10.01 -20.59
C ILE A 437 8.74 -10.54 -20.79
N VAL A 438 9.75 -9.87 -20.24
CA VAL A 438 11.15 -10.30 -20.33
C VAL A 438 11.33 -11.70 -19.76
N LEU A 439 10.85 -11.94 -18.53
CA LEU A 439 10.95 -13.26 -17.89
C LEU A 439 10.15 -14.33 -18.63
N PHE A 440 9.02 -13.97 -19.24
CA PHE A 440 8.24 -14.90 -20.05
C PHE A 440 9.02 -15.33 -21.30
N ILE A 441 9.64 -14.40 -22.01
CA ILE A 441 10.49 -14.70 -23.17
C ILE A 441 11.65 -15.60 -22.74
N SER A 442 12.35 -15.27 -21.64
CA SER A 442 13.43 -16.10 -21.09
C SER A 442 12.94 -17.52 -20.74
N SER A 443 11.72 -17.66 -20.23
CA SER A 443 11.14 -18.97 -19.92
C SER A 443 10.92 -19.81 -21.17
N ARG A 444 10.54 -19.21 -22.30
CA ARG A 444 10.32 -19.94 -23.56
C ARG A 444 11.62 -20.37 -24.22
N ILE A 445 12.66 -19.54 -24.14
CA ILE A 445 13.99 -19.88 -24.69
C ILE A 445 14.58 -21.10 -23.97
N GLN A 446 14.38 -21.22 -22.64
CA GLN A 446 14.88 -22.35 -21.87
C GLN A 446 14.11 -23.67 -22.07
N PHE A 447 12.87 -23.63 -22.58
CA PHE A 447 12.10 -24.85 -22.87
C PHE A 447 12.44 -25.46 -24.25
N ASN A 448 13.14 -24.73 -25.11
CA ASN A 448 13.57 -25.19 -26.44
C ASN A 448 15.02 -25.72 -26.46
N LYS A 449 15.65 -25.87 -25.28
CA LYS A 449 16.90 -26.59 -25.05
C LYS A 449 16.63 -27.70 -24.06
#